data_AF-A0A6A6YNN6-F1
#
_entry.id   AF-A0A6A6YNN6-F1
#
_cell.length_a   1.000
_cell.length_b   1.000
_cell.length_c   1.000
_cell.angle_alpha   90.00
_cell.angle_beta   90.00
_cell.angle_gamma   90.00
#
_symmetry.space_group_name_H-M   'P 1'
#
loop_
_entity.id
_entity.type
_entity.pdbx_description
1 polymer ?
#
loop_
_entity_poly.entity_id
_entity_poly.type
_entity_poly.pdbx_seq_one_letter_code
_entity_poly.pdbx_strand_id
1 'polypeptide(L)' 'EINQLEASDIIIFYFKLSTISPISLLELGLYTDSKKLVVYYPKGFYRRGNI' A
#
# COMPACT_ATOMS: atom_id res chain seq x y z
N GLU A 1 -2.50 -6.58 -12.40
CA GLU A 1 -2.35 -5.60 -11.29
C GLU A 1 -1.16 -4.67 -11.50
N ILE A 2 0.08 -5.16 -11.48
CA ILE A 2 1.31 -4.35 -11.56
C ILE A 2 1.36 -3.40 -12.78
N ASN A 3 1.06 -3.90 -14.00
CA ASN A 3 1.05 -3.04 -15.21
C ASN A 3 -0.03 -1.95 -15.19
N GLN A 4 -1.11 -2.14 -14.43
CA GLN A 4 -2.16 -1.12 -14.28
C GLN A 4 -1.79 -0.09 -13.21
N LEU A 5 -1.05 -0.51 -12.17
CA LEU A 5 -0.55 0.40 -11.13
C LEU A 5 0.47 1.40 -11.71
N GLU A 6 1.33 0.98 -12.64
CA GLU A 6 2.24 1.90 -13.35
C GLU A 6 1.50 2.97 -14.18
N ALA A 7 0.43 2.57 -14.85
CA ALA A 7 -0.39 3.46 -15.67
C ALA A 7 -1.35 4.34 -14.86
N SER A 8 -1.47 4.11 -13.54
CA SER A 8 -2.39 4.85 -12.68
C SER A 8 -1.85 6.24 -12.33
N ASP A 9 -2.74 7.22 -12.17
CA ASP A 9 -2.40 8.54 -11.64
C ASP A 9 -2.31 8.54 -10.10
N ILE A 10 -3.10 7.69 -9.45
CA ILE A 10 -3.19 7.55 -8.00
C ILE A 10 -3.31 6.06 -7.65
N ILE A 11 -2.57 5.63 -6.63
CA ILE A 11 -2.59 4.26 -6.08
C ILE A 11 -3.07 4.33 -4.62
N ILE A 12 -4.17 3.64 -4.30
CA ILE A 12 -4.77 3.65 -2.96
C ILE A 12 -4.58 2.29 -2.30
N PHE A 13 -3.83 2.24 -1.20
CA PHE A 13 -3.71 1.06 -0.34
C PHE A 13 -4.61 1.18 0.89
N TYR A 14 -5.47 0.18 1.09
CA TYR A 14 -6.34 0.06 2.26
C TYR A 14 -5.95 -1.17 3.08
N PHE A 15 -5.35 -0.95 4.25
CA PHE A 15 -5.03 -2.02 5.18
C PHE A 15 -6.15 -2.21 6.21
N LYS A 16 -6.64 -3.43 6.39
CA LYS A 16 -7.64 -3.76 7.41
C LYS A 16 -6.93 -4.34 8.65
N LEU A 17 -7.42 -4.03 9.85
CA LEU A 17 -6.79 -4.39 11.13
C LEU A 17 -6.55 -5.90 11.31
N SER A 18 -7.36 -6.74 10.66
CA SER A 18 -7.36 -8.19 10.79
C SER A 18 -6.70 -8.92 9.61
N THR A 19 -6.04 -8.21 8.70
CA THR A 19 -5.40 -8.81 7.51
C THR A 19 -3.90 -8.64 7.56
N ILE A 20 -3.16 -9.69 7.20
CA ILE A 20 -1.70 -9.68 7.18
C ILE A 20 -1.15 -8.95 5.94
N SER A 21 -1.93 -8.94 4.85
CA SER A 21 -1.67 -8.24 3.58
C SER A 21 -0.19 -8.25 3.12
N PRO A 22 0.46 -9.42 3.02
CA PRO A 22 1.90 -9.50 2.72
C PRO A 22 2.27 -9.06 1.30
N ILE A 23 1.38 -9.30 0.32
CA ILE A 23 1.60 -8.93 -1.09
C ILE A 23 1.41 -7.41 -1.27
N SER A 24 0.39 -6.83 -0.65
CA SER A 24 0.13 -5.39 -0.70
C SER A 24 1.28 -4.55 -0.11
N LEU A 25 2.04 -5.09 0.85
CA LEU A 25 3.23 -4.43 1.37
C LEU A 25 4.43 -4.50 0.43
N LEU A 26 4.57 -5.60 -0.33
CA LEU A 26 5.59 -5.69 -1.37
C LEU A 26 5.33 -4.68 -2.49
N GLU A 27 4.08 -4.58 -2.93
CA GLU A 27 3.66 -3.63 -3.95
C GLU A 27 3.83 -2.19 -3.48
N LEU A 28 3.55 -1.88 -2.22
CA LEU A 28 3.79 -0.57 -1.62
C LEU A 28 5.26 -0.13 -1.77
N GLY A 29 6.20 -1.06 -1.55
CA GLY A 29 7.64 -0.84 -1.73
C GLY A 29 8.07 -0.54 -3.16
N LEU A 30 7.34 -1.04 -4.17
CA LEU A 30 7.66 -0.80 -5.59
C LEU A 30 7.25 0.60 -6.06
N TYR A 31 6.27 1.23 -5.38
CA TYR A 31 5.69 2.51 -5.79
C TYR A 31 5.95 3.66 -4.82
N THR A 32 6.83 3.49 -3.82
CA THR A 32 7.16 4.55 -2.84
C THR A 32 7.70 5.82 -3.52
N ASP A 33 8.50 5.65 -4.56
CA ASP A 33 9.14 6.78 -5.27
C ASP A 33 8.22 7.42 -6.33
N SER A 34 7.08 6.82 -6.61
CA SER A 34 6.15 7.30 -7.64
C SER A 34 5.45 8.61 -7.26
N LYS A 35 5.40 8.97 -5.97
CA LYS A 35 4.61 10.08 -5.38
C LYS A 35 3.09 9.99 -5.63
N LYS A 36 2.60 8.87 -6.17
CA LYS A 36 1.18 8.63 -6.49
C LYS A 36 0.45 7.83 -5.40
N LEU A 37 1.14 7.50 -4.31
CA LEU A 37 0.68 6.53 -3.32
C LEU A 37 -0.08 7.21 -2.17
N VAL A 38 -1.28 6.72 -1.89
CA VAL A 38 -2.09 7.11 -0.72
C VAL A 38 -2.39 5.86 0.10
N VAL A 39 -2.01 5.89 1.38
CA VAL A 39 -2.15 4.72 2.27
C VAL A 39 -3.10 5.04 3.41
N TYR A 40 -4.13 4.22 3.57
CA TYR A 40 -4.99 4.23 4.74
C TYR A 40 -4.76 2.97 5.59
N TYR A 41 -4.63 3.18 6.89
CA TYR A 41 -4.64 2.10 7.87
C TYR A 41 -5.38 2.52 9.16
N PRO A 42 -6.14 1.61 9.78
CA PRO A 42 -6.81 1.86 11.05
C PRO A 42 -5.81 1.86 12.22
N LYS A 43 -6.15 2.59 13.27
CA LYS A 43 -5.37 2.65 14.52
C LYS A 43 -5.22 1.24 15.10
N GLY A 44 -3.98 0.78 15.28
CA GLY A 44 -3.67 -0.59 15.74
C GLY A 44 -3.19 -1.55 14.64
N PHE A 45 -3.03 -1.08 13.40
CA PHE A 45 -2.38 -1.87 12.36
C PHE A 45 -0.94 -2.23 12.74
N TYR A 46 -0.64 -3.53 12.75
CA TYR A 46 0.56 -4.11 13.37
C TYR A 46 1.86 -3.86 12.59
N ARG A 47 1.79 -3.45 11.32
CA ARG A 47 2.96 -3.10 10.46
C ARG A 47 3.09 -1.59 10.19
N ARG A 48 2.52 -0.74 11.06
CA ARG A 48 2.63 0.73 10.94
C ARG A 48 4.07 1.23 10.79
N GLY A 49 5.05 0.61 11.43
CA GLY A 49 6.46 1.04 11.35
C GLY A 49 7.11 0.82 9.98
N ASN A 50 6.46 0.08 9.08
CA ASN A 50 6.97 -0.23 7.74
C ASN A 50 6.24 0.57 6.63
N ILE A 51 5.28 1.42 7.01
CA ILE A 51 4.54 2.35 6.14
C ILE A 51 5.11 3.73 6.41
#